data_AF-A0A7C7C519-F1
#
_entry.id   AF-A0A7C7C519-F1
#
_cell.length_a   1.000
_cell.length_b   1.000
_cell.length_c   1.000
_cell.angle_alpha   90.00
_cell.angle_beta   90.00
_cell.angle_gamma   90.00
#
_symmetry.space_group_name_H-M   'P 1'
#
loop_
_entity.id
_entity.type
_entity.pdbx_description
1 polymer ?
#
loop_
_entity_poly.entity_id
_entity_poly.type
_entity_poly.pdbx_seq_one_letter_code
_entity_poly.pdbx_strand_id
1 'polypeptide(L)'
;MAIKRRKWWAAGLLSGIAPGVGQIYNGQLKKAALLYGLSLLPVIAGLLIGILGLLPVNMWTIAALVIPSLLIYGYIIFEAGTTARRLKDSYQTNFYNKWYFYLLCIVIVVVSKEGM
;
A
#
# COMPACT_ATOMS: atom_id res chain seq x y z
N MET A 1 -20.42 -19.38 -11.53
CA MET A 1 -19.25 -18.71 -10.90
C MET A 1 -18.16 -18.56 -11.96
N ALA A 2 -17.85 -17.34 -12.41
CA ALA A 2 -16.76 -17.13 -13.37
C ALA A 2 -15.43 -17.02 -12.62
N ILE A 3 -14.55 -18.02 -12.76
CA ILE A 3 -13.17 -17.97 -12.25
C ILE A 3 -12.39 -16.98 -13.14
N LYS A 4 -12.41 -15.69 -12.76
CA LYS A 4 -11.67 -14.65 -13.47
C LYS A 4 -10.20 -14.73 -13.06
N ARG A 5 -9.35 -15.31 -13.91
CA ARG A 5 -7.89 -15.39 -13.68
C ARG A 5 -7.32 -13.98 -13.46
N ARG A 6 -6.97 -13.66 -12.21
CA ARG A 6 -6.34 -12.40 -11.82
C ARG A 6 -4.87 -12.43 -12.20
N LYS A 7 -4.38 -11.36 -12.85
CA LYS A 7 -2.96 -11.22 -13.20
C LYS A 7 -2.18 -10.73 -11.98
N TRP A 8 -1.11 -11.46 -11.61
CA TRP A 8 -0.30 -11.17 -10.43
C TRP A 8 0.47 -9.85 -10.54
N TRP A 9 0.94 -9.52 -11.75
CA TRP A 9 1.62 -8.26 -12.02
C TRP A 9 0.70 -7.04 -11.83
N ALA A 10 -0.60 -7.19 -12.06
CA ALA A 10 -1.56 -6.11 -11.84
C ALA A 10 -1.70 -5.78 -10.35
N ALA A 11 -1.62 -6.78 -9.46
CA ALA A 11 -1.63 -6.55 -8.02
C ALA A 11 -0.37 -5.78 -7.58
N GLY A 12 0.80 -6.17 -8.11
CA GLY A 12 2.06 -5.46 -7.83
C GLY A 12 2.04 -4.01 -8.30
N LEU A 13 1.60 -3.76 -9.54
CA LEU A 13 1.47 -2.40 -10.08
C LEU A 13 0.50 -1.54 -9.27
N LEU A 14 -0.66 -2.09 -8.91
CA LEU A 14 -1.65 -1.39 -8.11
C LEU A 14 -1.11 -1.01 -6.72
N SER A 15 -0.38 -1.92 -6.07
CA SER A 15 0.31 -1.62 -4.80
C SER A 15 1.47 -0.64 -4.97
N GLY A 16 2.07 -0.56 -6.16
CA GLY A 16 3.08 0.44 -6.49
C GLY A 16 2.52 1.85 -6.65
N ILE A 17 1.29 1.99 -7.15
CA ILE A 17 0.58 3.27 -7.26
C ILE A 17 0.12 3.74 -5.88
N ALA A 18 -0.51 2.84 -5.13
CA ALA A 18 -1.06 3.14 -3.82
C ALA A 18 -0.90 1.92 -2.89
N PRO A 19 -0.18 2.05 -1.76
CA PRO A 19 0.04 0.96 -0.84
C PRO A 19 -1.30 0.41 -0.34
N GLY A 20 -1.44 -0.91 -0.31
CA GLY A 20 -2.68 -1.60 0.06
C GLY A 20 -3.62 -1.91 -1.12
N VAL A 21 -3.56 -1.20 -2.26
CA VAL A 21 -4.53 -1.42 -3.35
C VAL A 21 -4.35 -2.78 -4.04
N GLY A 22 -3.13 -3.29 -4.18
CA GLY A 22 -2.91 -4.65 -4.68
C GLY A 22 -3.40 -5.73 -3.71
N GLN A 23 -3.40 -5.47 -2.40
CA GLN A 23 -3.99 -6.35 -1.41
C GLN A 23 -5.53 -6.35 -1.48
N ILE A 24 -6.15 -5.20 -1.75
CA ILE A 24 -7.59 -5.11 -2.08
C ILE A 24 -7.89 -5.91 -3.36
N TYR A 25 -7.00 -5.83 -4.35
CA TYR A 25 -7.12 -6.61 -5.58
C TYR A 25 -7.09 -8.12 -5.31
N ASN A 26 -6.31 -8.55 -4.34
CA ASN A 26 -6.25 -9.93 -3.85
C ASN A 26 -7.42 -10.32 -2.93
N GLY A 27 -8.34 -9.41 -2.62
CA GLY A 27 -9.47 -9.65 -1.72
C GLY A 27 -9.11 -9.56 -0.23
N GLN A 28 -7.94 -9.03 0.11
CA GLN A 28 -7.42 -8.96 1.49
C GLN A 28 -7.57 -7.56 2.09
N LEU A 29 -8.81 -7.11 2.27
CA LEU A 29 -9.10 -5.75 2.74
C LEU A 29 -8.49 -5.42 4.12
N LYS A 30 -8.56 -6.36 5.09
CA LYS A 30 -7.96 -6.18 6.42
C LYS A 30 -6.44 -5.96 6.33
N LYS A 31 -5.78 -6.72 5.45
CA LYS A 31 -4.34 -6.61 5.23
C LYS A 31 -3.98 -5.32 4.49
N ALA A 32 -4.80 -4.90 3.53
CA ALA A 32 -4.65 -3.63 2.85
C ALA A 32 -4.69 -2.45 3.83
N ALA A 33 -5.66 -2.41 4.74
CA ALA A 33 -5.76 -1.36 5.75
C ALA A 33 -4.55 -1.35 6.70
N LEU A 34 -4.11 -2.52 7.16
CA LEU A 34 -2.94 -2.64 8.03
C LEU A 34 -1.66 -2.13 7.34
N LEU A 35 -1.41 -2.57 6.10
CA LEU A 35 -0.22 -2.19 5.35
C LEU A 35 -0.25 -0.71 4.92
N TYR A 36 -1.43 -0.18 4.60
CA TYR A 36 -1.61 1.25 4.37
C TYR A 36 -1.26 2.04 5.63
N GLY A 37 -1.82 1.67 6.79
CA GLY A 37 -1.48 2.31 8.07
C GLY A 37 0.02 2.23 8.40
N LEU A 38 0.66 1.09 8.16
CA LEU A 38 2.09 0.92 8.35
C LEU A 38 2.91 1.85 7.44
N SER A 39 2.46 2.07 6.20
CA SER A 39 3.11 2.99 5.26
C SER A 39 3.01 4.46 5.65
N LEU A 40 2.08 4.83 6.55
CA LEU A 40 1.96 6.19 7.08
C LEU A 40 2.92 6.47 8.24
N LEU A 41 3.42 5.44 8.95
CA LEU A 41 4.28 5.64 10.13
C LEU A 41 5.53 6.47 9.86
N PRO A 42 6.30 6.25 8.76
CA PRO A 42 7.47 7.07 8.48
C PRO A 42 7.12 8.53 8.16
N VAL A 43 5.96 8.77 7.54
CA VAL A 43 5.47 10.11 7.23
C VAL A 43 5.10 10.85 8.51
N ILE A 44 4.34 10.20 9.40
CA ILE A 44 3.98 10.75 10.71
C ILE A 44 5.25 11.02 11.54
N ALA A 45 6.20 10.09 11.56
CA ALA A 45 7.47 10.26 12.25
C ALA A 45 8.26 11.46 11.71
N GLY A 46 8.34 11.62 10.39
CA GLY A 46 8.97 12.77 9.74
C GLY A 46 8.30 14.09 10.10
N LEU A 47 6.97 14.12 10.12
CA LEU A 47 6.19 15.30 10.50
C LEU A 47 6.46 15.69 11.96
N LEU A 48 6.44 14.71 12.88
CA LEU A 48 6.72 14.95 14.29
C LEU A 48 8.15 15.46 14.50
N ILE A 49 9.14 14.87 13.83
CA ILE A 49 10.54 15.32 13.92
C ILE A 49 10.69 16.75 13.39
N GLY A 50 10.08 17.05 12.24
CA GLY A 50 10.19 18.35 11.58
C GLY A 50 9.45 19.48 12.32
N ILE A 51 8.23 19.24 12.78
CA ILE A 51 7.40 20.26 13.45
C ILE A 51 7.83 20.48 14.90
N LEU A 52 8.08 19.39 15.64
CA LEU A 52 8.38 19.48 17.08
C LEU A 52 9.89 19.66 17.35
N GLY A 53 10.73 19.63 16.31
CA GLY A 53 12.18 19.79 16.44
C GLY A 53 12.83 18.71 17.30
N LEU A 54 12.23 17.52 17.39
CA LEU A 54 12.66 16.43 18.30
C LEU A 54 14.08 15.93 17.98
N LEU A 55 14.49 16.05 16.72
CA LEU A 55 15.82 15.65 16.25
C LEU A 55 16.36 16.67 15.24
N PRO A 56 17.69 16.87 15.19
CA PRO A 56 18.30 17.69 14.16
C PRO A 56 18.11 17.05 12.77
N VAL A 57 17.74 17.88 11.78
CA VAL A 57 17.63 17.45 10.39
C VAL A 57 19.04 17.28 9.83
N ASN A 58 19.49 16.04 9.68
CA ASN A 58 20.79 15.67 9.14
C ASN A 58 20.66 14.41 8.29
N MET A 59 21.76 14.01 7.64
CA MET A 59 21.73 12.86 6.73
C MET A 59 21.29 11.56 7.42
N TRP A 60 21.59 11.38 8.71
CA TRP A 60 21.22 10.19 9.47
C TRP A 60 19.73 10.16 9.81
N THR A 61 19.14 11.28 10.20
CA THR A 61 17.70 11.36 10.48
C THR A 61 16.88 11.18 9.21
N ILE A 62 17.34 11.73 8.08
CA ILE A 62 16.75 11.48 6.76
C ILE A 62 16.86 10.00 6.38
N ALA A 63 18.05 9.40 6.51
CA ALA A 63 18.25 7.98 6.20
C ALA A 63 17.36 7.05 7.06
N ALA A 64 17.22 7.38 8.36
CA ALA A 64 16.37 6.64 9.29
C ALA A 64 14.87 6.69 8.93
N LEU A 65 14.42 7.70 8.18
CA LEU A 65 13.03 7.78 7.68
C LEU A 65 12.88 7.15 6.30
N VAL A 66 13.82 7.40 5.39
CA VAL A 66 13.74 6.98 3.99
C VAL A 66 13.95 5.47 3.84
N ILE A 67 14.95 4.89 4.52
CA ILE A 67 15.29 3.46 4.37
C ILE A 67 14.11 2.58 4.80
N PRO A 68 13.51 2.76 6.00
CA PRO A 68 12.34 1.97 6.38
C PRO A 68 11.14 2.18 5.44
N SER A 69 10.92 3.42 4.96
CA SER A 69 9.86 3.71 4.00
C SER A 69 10.00 2.88 2.72
N LEU A 70 11.20 2.84 2.14
CA LEU A 70 11.48 2.06 0.94
C LEU A 70 11.32 0.56 1.18
N LEU A 71 11.78 0.05 2.34
CA LEU A 71 11.64 -1.36 2.71
C LEU A 71 10.16 -1.75 2.87
N ILE A 72 9.37 -0.94 3.58
CA ILE A 72 7.93 -1.15 3.75
C ILE A 72 7.25 -1.14 2.37
N TYR A 73 7.55 -0.16 1.52
CA TYR A 73 6.93 -0.05 0.21
C TYR A 73 7.28 -1.23 -0.70
N GLY A 74 8.55 -1.62 -0.74
CA GLY A 74 9.01 -2.80 -1.48
C GLY A 74 8.35 -4.08 -0.97
N TYR A 75 8.22 -4.24 0.34
CA TYR A 75 7.50 -5.36 0.95
C TYR A 75 6.04 -5.41 0.54
N ILE A 76 5.32 -4.28 0.57
CA ILE A 76 3.90 -4.19 0.18
C ILE A 76 3.69 -4.61 -1.28
N ILE A 77 4.58 -4.19 -2.19
CA ILE A 77 4.51 -4.56 -3.61
C ILE A 77 4.79 -6.07 -3.79
N PHE A 78 5.87 -6.56 -3.18
CA PHE A 78 6.27 -7.97 -3.30
C PHE A 78 5.20 -8.91 -2.71
N GLU A 79 4.66 -8.56 -1.56
CA GLU A 79 3.59 -9.30 -0.89
C GLU A 79 2.33 -9.32 -1.76
N ALA A 80 1.90 -8.17 -2.32
CA ALA A 80 0.75 -8.14 -3.22
C ALA A 80 0.93 -9.04 -4.45
N GLY A 81 2.10 -9.00 -5.10
CA GLY A 81 2.39 -9.81 -6.28
C GLY A 81 2.46 -11.32 -5.98
N THR A 82 3.16 -11.70 -4.91
CA THR A 82 3.31 -13.11 -4.50
C THR A 82 1.98 -13.72 -4.05
N THR A 83 1.20 -12.98 -3.25
CA THR A 83 -0.13 -13.39 -2.81
C THR A 83 -1.10 -13.51 -3.99
N ALA A 84 -1.06 -12.59 -4.95
CA ALA A 84 -1.87 -12.69 -6.18
C ALA A 84 -1.54 -13.95 -7.00
N ARG A 85 -0.25 -14.33 -7.05
CA ARG A 85 0.20 -15.54 -7.74
C ARG A 85 -0.29 -16.81 -7.05
N ARG A 86 -0.33 -16.84 -5.71
CA ARG A 86 -0.83 -17.97 -4.92
C ARG A 86 -2.36 -18.11 -4.98
N LEU A 87 -3.08 -16.99 -5.00
CA LEU A 87 -4.55 -16.97 -5.01
C LEU A 87 -5.19 -17.17 -6.39
N LYS A 88 -4.37 -17.39 -7.44
CA LYS A 88 -4.82 -17.49 -8.84
C LYS A 88 -5.94 -18.52 -9.07
N ASP A 89 -5.99 -19.56 -8.24
CA ASP A 89 -6.91 -20.69 -8.37
C ASP A 89 -8.05 -20.74 -7.33
N SER A 90 -8.03 -19.89 -6.29
CA SER A 90 -8.99 -19.93 -5.16
C SER A 90 -9.73 -18.61 -4.94
N TYR A 91 -9.70 -17.72 -5.92
CA TYR A 91 -10.26 -16.38 -5.78
C TYR A 91 -11.80 -16.38 -5.80
N GLN A 92 -12.43 -16.14 -4.66
CA GLN A 92 -13.86 -15.86 -4.57
C GLN A 92 -14.15 -14.37 -4.80
N THR A 93 -15.07 -14.07 -5.70
CA THR A 93 -15.48 -12.69 -6.02
C THR A 93 -16.22 -12.08 -4.85
N ASN A 94 -15.56 -11.17 -4.12
CA ASN A 94 -16.17 -10.38 -3.05
C ASN A 94 -16.87 -9.12 -3.62
N PHE A 95 -17.82 -8.51 -2.91
CA PHE A 95 -18.66 -7.43 -3.46
C PHE A 95 -17.86 -6.15 -3.85
N TYR A 96 -16.74 -5.93 -3.17
CA TYR A 96 -15.82 -4.81 -3.37
C TYR A 96 -14.98 -4.92 -4.65
N ASN A 97 -15.13 -6.01 -5.41
CA ASN A 97 -14.25 -6.35 -6.52
C ASN A 97 -14.59 -5.65 -7.84
N LYS A 98 -15.23 -4.48 -7.76
CA LYS A 98 -15.68 -3.69 -8.89
C LYS A 98 -14.63 -2.62 -9.19
N TRP A 99 -14.44 -2.33 -10.48
CA TRP A 99 -13.39 -1.43 -10.96
C TRP A 99 -13.41 -0.05 -10.27
N TYR A 100 -14.61 0.47 -9.97
CA TYR A 100 -14.80 1.75 -9.30
C TYR A 100 -14.31 1.77 -7.85
N PHE A 101 -14.26 0.63 -7.15
CA PHE A 101 -13.74 0.56 -5.78
C PHE A 101 -12.22 0.78 -5.77
N TYR A 102 -11.50 0.28 -6.78
CA TYR A 102 -10.08 0.55 -6.94
C TYR A 102 -9.81 2.02 -7.25
N LEU A 103 -10.60 2.62 -8.14
CA LEU A 103 -10.52 4.05 -8.43
C LEU A 103 -10.76 4.88 -7.17
N LEU A 104 -11.80 4.56 -6.40
CA LEU A 104 -12.10 5.26 -5.15
C LEU A 104 -10.91 5.15 -4.17
N CYS A 105 -10.32 3.96 -4.00
CA CYS A 105 -9.14 3.79 -3.15
C CYS A 105 -7.94 4.58 -3.65
N ILE A 106 -7.67 4.59 -4.96
CA ILE A 106 -6.58 5.39 -5.54
C ILE A 106 -6.82 6.88 -5.29
N VAL A 107 -8.03 7.38 -5.54
CA VAL A 107 -8.39 8.78 -5.28
C VAL A 107 -8.20 9.12 -3.81
N ILE A 108 -8.70 8.30 -2.89
CA ILE A 108 -8.53 8.53 -1.44
C ILE A 108 -7.05 8.60 -1.08
N VAL A 109 -6.22 7.67 -1.56
CA VAL A 109 -4.79 7.65 -1.26
C VAL A 109 -4.07 8.87 -1.86
N VAL A 110 -4.38 9.25 -3.09
CA VAL A 110 -3.78 10.43 -3.74
C VAL A 110 -4.19 11.71 -3.01
N VAL A 111 -5.48 11.89 -2.74
CA VAL A 111 -5.99 13.06 -2.00
C VAL A 111 -5.42 13.12 -0.59
N SER A 112 -5.28 11.98 0.10
CA SER A 112 -4.67 11.94 1.44
C SER A 112 -3.20 12.35 1.42
N LYS A 113 -2.48 12.12 0.32
CA LYS A 113 -1.09 12.55 0.16
C LYS A 113 -0.97 14.03 -0.20
N GLU A 114 -1.93 14.61 -0.90
CA GLU A 114 -1.91 16.04 -1.24
C GLU A 114 -2.41 16.94 -0.09
N GLY A 115 -3.21 16.39 0.83
CA GLY A 115 -3.72 17.12 1.99
C GLY A 115 -2.83 17.06 3.26
N MET A 116 -1.71 16.33 3.23
CA MET A 116 -0.71 16.23 4.30
C MET A 116 0.56 16.99 3.93
#